data_AF-A0A8S2W7U6-F1
#
_entry.id   AF-A0A8S2W7U6-F1
#
_cell.length_a   1.000
_cell.length_b   1.000
_cell.length_c   1.000
_cell.angle_alpha   90.00
_cell.angle_beta   90.00
_cell.angle_gamma   90.00
#
_symmetry.space_group_name_H-M   'P 1'
#
loop_
_entity.id
_entity.type
_entity.pdbx_description
1 polymer ?
#
loop_
_entity_poly.entity_id
_entity_poly.type
_entity_poly.pdbx_seq_one_letter_code
_entity_poly.pdbx_strand_id
1 'polypeptide(L)' 'PYDKFSTLEFKPRIPSDLRSGVDATPFVSGEIFRLLETKPVNQQHVPENEQNLPLEVIIPLKLAVAQEGQPVILTTKIRG' A
#
# COMPACT_ATOMS: atom_id res chain seq x y z
N PRO A 1 12.99 12.60 -56.11
CA PRO A 1 14.01 12.74 -55.04
C PRO A 1 14.37 11.36 -54.50
N TYR A 2 15.57 10.86 -54.84
CA TYR A 2 16.11 9.64 -54.27
C TYR A 2 16.57 9.92 -52.83
N ASP A 3 16.03 9.16 -51.88
CA ASP A 3 16.35 9.31 -50.47
C ASP A 3 17.71 8.66 -50.17
N LYS A 4 18.72 9.50 -49.91
CA LYS A 4 20.13 9.08 -49.74
C LYS A 4 20.38 8.31 -48.44
N PHE A 5 19.36 8.20 -47.58
CA PHE A 5 19.45 7.52 -46.30
C PHE A 5 19.06 6.04 -46.36
N SER A 6 18.57 5.53 -47.51
CA SER A 6 18.21 4.12 -47.69
C SER A 6 19.36 3.14 -47.42
N THR A 7 20.62 3.55 -47.58
CA THR A 7 21.80 2.69 -47.40
C THR A 7 22.24 2.57 -45.94
N LEU A 8 21.65 3.31 -45.00
CA LEU A 8 22.04 3.31 -43.58
C LEU A 8 21.22 2.35 -42.72
N GLU A 9 20.19 1.70 -43.29
CA GLU A 9 19.40 0.70 -42.59
C GLU A 9 20.03 -0.70 -42.60
N PHE A 10 21.37 -0.77 -42.65
CA PHE A 10 22.09 -2.02 -42.48
C PHE A 10 21.98 -2.44 -41.01
N LYS A 11 20.89 -3.13 -40.67
CA LYS A 11 20.82 -3.97 -39.46
C LYS A 11 21.71 -5.18 -39.74
N PRO A 12 22.90 -5.31 -39.13
CA PRO A 12 23.64 -6.56 -39.21
C PRO A 12 22.70 -7.67 -38.73
N ARG A 13 22.37 -8.62 -39.61
CA ARG A 13 21.64 -9.84 -39.24
C ARG A 13 22.60 -10.65 -38.38
N ILE A 14 22.57 -10.41 -37.07
CA ILE A 14 23.21 -11.28 -36.10
C ILE A 14 22.59 -12.67 -36.33
N PRO A 15 23.37 -13.72 -36.65
CA PRO A 15 22.85 -15.06 -36.76
C PRO A 15 22.14 -15.41 -35.45
N SER A 16 20.89 -15.84 -35.53
CA SER A 16 20.04 -16.26 -34.40
C SER A 16 20.64 -17.38 -33.54
N ASP A 17 21.75 -17.96 -34.00
CA ASP A 17 22.31 -19.19 -33.46
C ASP A 17 23.48 -18.94 -32.50
N LEU A 18 23.86 -17.68 -32.24
CA LEU A 18 24.58 -17.36 -31.00
C LEU A 18 23.56 -17.37 -29.85
N ARG A 19 23.26 -18.57 -29.34
CA ARG A 19 22.72 -18.70 -27.99
C ARG A 19 23.74 -18.09 -27.05
N SER A 20 23.54 -16.82 -26.71
CA SER A 20 24.20 -16.16 -25.60
C SER A 20 24.17 -17.12 -24.42
N GLY A 21 25.33 -17.56 -23.93
CA GLY A 21 25.45 -18.41 -22.74
C GLY A 21 25.03 -17.70 -21.44
N VAL A 22 24.36 -16.56 -21.57
CA VAL A 22 23.77 -15.81 -20.48
C VAL A 22 22.44 -16.48 -20.16
N ASP A 23 22.38 -17.02 -18.96
CA ASP A 23 21.15 -17.46 -18.36
C ASP A 23 20.22 -16.25 -18.20
N ALA A 24 19.14 -16.23 -18.97
CA ALA A 24 18.11 -15.20 -18.91
C ALA A 24 17.02 -15.54 -17.87
N THR A 25 17.17 -16.63 -17.12
CA THR A 25 16.22 -16.96 -16.07
C THR A 25 16.34 -15.94 -14.93
N PRO A 26 15.23 -15.31 -14.52
CA PRO A 26 15.26 -14.40 -13.38
C PRO A 26 15.51 -15.20 -12.11
N PHE A 27 16.37 -14.68 -11.23
CA PHE A 27 16.69 -15.29 -9.94
C PHE A 27 15.45 -15.44 -9.03
N VAL A 28 14.40 -14.65 -9.28
CA VAL A 28 13.18 -14.58 -8.50
C VAL A 28 11.98 -14.70 -9.43
N SER A 29 11.07 -15.63 -9.14
CA SER A 29 9.81 -15.76 -9.89
C SER A 29 8.95 -14.52 -9.66
N GLY A 30 8.42 -13.93 -10.74
CA GLY A 30 7.47 -12.82 -10.66
C GLY A 30 6.17 -13.17 -9.93
N GLU A 31 5.89 -14.46 -9.72
CA GLU A 31 4.71 -14.92 -8.99
C GLU A 31 4.78 -14.73 -7.48
N ILE A 32 5.95 -14.38 -6.93
CA ILE A 32 6.11 -14.18 -5.47
C ILE A 32 5.23 -13.03 -4.96
N PHE A 33 4.96 -12.03 -5.81
CA PHE A 33 4.09 -10.91 -5.47
C PHE A 33 2.59 -11.25 -5.54
N ARG A 34 2.21 -12.37 -6.15
CA ARG A 34 0.80 -12.80 -6.27
C ARG A 34 0.16 -13.09 -4.92
N LEU A 35 0.96 -13.50 -3.92
CA LEU A 35 0.49 -13.74 -2.55
C LEU A 35 0.26 -12.43 -1.76
N LEU A 36 0.93 -11.35 -2.18
CA LEU A 36 0.82 -10.02 -1.58
C LEU A 36 -0.21 -9.14 -2.31
N GLU A 37 -0.73 -9.61 -3.44
CA GLU A 37 -1.73 -8.92 -4.23
C GLU A 37 -3.06 -8.97 -3.47
N THR A 38 -3.31 -7.93 -2.67
CA THR A 38 -4.62 -7.72 -2.06
C THR A 38 -5.59 -7.41 -3.18
N LYS A 39 -6.46 -8.37 -3.50
CA LYS A 39 -7.61 -8.10 -4.36
C LYS A 39 -8.34 -6.88 -3.76
N PRO A 40 -8.73 -5.87 -4.57
CA PRO A 40 -9.61 -4.84 -4.08
C PRO A 40 -10.88 -5.56 -3.62
N VAL A 41 -11.03 -5.72 -2.32
CA VAL A 41 -12.31 -6.05 -1.71
C VAL A 41 -13.20 -4.93 -2.19
N ASN A 42 -14.24 -5.26 -2.97
CA ASN A 42 -15.32 -4.34 -3.24
C ASN A 42 -15.71 -3.76 -1.89
N GLN A 43 -15.29 -2.53 -1.64
CA GLN A 43 -15.72 -1.78 -0.48
C GLN A 43 -17.23 -1.70 -0.67
N GLN A 44 -17.96 -2.54 0.07
CA GLN A 44 -19.38 -2.29 0.25
C GLN A 44 -19.45 -0.83 0.66
N HIS A 45 -20.14 -0.02 -0.15
CA HIS A 45 -20.42 1.36 0.17
C HIS A 45 -21.20 1.34 1.48
N VAL A 46 -20.47 1.41 2.59
CA VAL A 46 -21.04 1.66 3.90
C VAL A 46 -21.54 3.10 3.79
N PRO A 47 -22.83 3.38 3.98
CA PRO A 47 -23.32 4.74 3.94
C PRO A 47 -22.51 5.57 4.95
N GLU A 48 -21.81 6.59 4.46
CA GLU A 48 -20.90 7.47 5.22
C GLU A 48 -21.62 8.31 6.31
N ASN A 49 -22.88 7.98 6.63
CA ASN A 49 -23.75 8.83 7.42
C ASN A 49 -23.69 8.55 8.94
N GLU A 50 -23.01 7.48 9.37
CA GLU A 50 -22.89 7.13 10.79
C GLU A 50 -21.43 7.05 11.30
N GLN A 51 -20.43 7.22 10.43
CA GLN A 51 -19.02 6.92 10.79
C GLN A 51 -18.16 8.10 11.23
N ASN A 52 -18.70 9.32 11.29
CA ASN A 52 -17.95 10.50 11.73
C ASN A 52 -18.79 11.41 12.64
N LEU A 53 -19.37 10.85 13.70
CA LEU A 53 -19.83 11.72 14.78
C LEU A 53 -18.61 12.31 15.49
N PRO A 54 -18.57 13.63 15.75
CA PRO A 54 -17.47 14.23 16.47
C PRO A 54 -17.40 13.64 17.88
N LEU A 55 -16.20 13.26 18.31
CA LEU A 55 -15.95 12.82 19.69
C LEU A 55 -16.32 13.94 20.67
N GLU A 56 -17.31 13.68 21.51
CA GLU A 56 -17.80 14.61 22.51
C GLU A 56 -17.51 14.08 23.91
N VAL A 57 -16.83 14.87 24.73
CA VAL A 57 -16.60 14.54 26.15
C VAL A 57 -17.85 14.91 26.95
N ILE A 58 -18.65 13.92 27.32
CA ILE A 58 -19.88 14.10 28.12
C ILE A 58 -19.54 14.36 29.59
N ILE A 59 -18.59 13.60 30.15
CA ILE A 59 -18.18 13.75 31.56
C ILE A 59 -16.68 13.99 31.59
N PRO A 60 -16.22 15.22 31.83
CA PRO A 60 -14.79 15.53 31.91
C PRO A 60 -14.19 15.01 33.22
N LEU A 61 -12.89 14.72 33.18
CA LEU A 61 -12.12 14.41 34.38
C LEU A 61 -12.10 15.62 35.32
N LYS A 62 -12.15 15.34 36.62
CA LYS A 62 -12.04 16.36 37.67
C LYS A 62 -10.76 16.12 38.46
N LEU A 63 -10.23 17.20 39.03
CA LEU A 63 -9.11 17.11 39.96
C LEU A 63 -9.52 16.22 41.14
N ALA A 64 -8.72 15.19 41.40
CA ALA A 64 -8.86 14.32 42.56
C ALA A 64 -7.59 14.41 43.40
N VAL A 65 -7.76 14.52 44.71
CA VAL A 65 -6.65 14.44 45.67
C VAL A 65 -6.59 13.00 46.17
N ALA A 66 -5.46 12.34 45.93
CA ALA A 66 -5.21 10.98 46.39
C ALA A 66 -4.46 10.98 47.72
N GLN A 67 -4.71 9.97 48.55
CA GLN A 67 -3.92 9.68 49.75
C GLN A 67 -3.04 8.45 49.50
N GLU A 68 -1.85 8.43 50.09
CA GLU A 68 -0.92 7.33 49.95
C GLU A 68 -1.52 6.02 50.45
N GLY A 69 -1.36 4.95 49.67
CA GLY A 69 -1.92 3.63 49.97
C GLY A 69 -3.40 3.45 49.65
N GLN A 70 -4.10 4.48 49.14
CA GLN A 70 -5.50 4.39 48.72
C GLN A 70 -5.63 4.51 47.20
N PRO A 71 -6.36 3.59 46.53
CA PRO A 71 -6.61 3.69 45.10
C PRO A 71 -7.61 4.82 44.82
N VAL A 72 -7.34 5.61 43.78
CA VAL A 72 -8.25 6.65 43.28
C VAL A 72 -8.78 6.25 41.92
N ILE A 73 -10.09 6.36 41.74
CA ILE A 73 -10.77 6.08 40.47
C ILE A 73 -11.09 7.40 39.78
N LEU A 74 -10.59 7.56 38.55
CA LEU A 74 -10.87 8.68 37.68
C LEU A 74 -11.81 8.20 36.56
N THR A 75 -12.98 8.83 36.45
CA THR A 75 -14.01 8.42 35.48
C THR A 75 -14.26 9.55 34.49
N THR A 76 -14.21 9.23 33.20
CA THR A 76 -14.61 10.11 32.09
C THR A 76 -15.62 9.39 31.22
N LYS A 77 -16.44 10.14 30.49
CA LYS A 77 -17.39 9.59 29.52
C LYS A 77 -17.25 10.34 28.21
N ILE A 78 -17.05 9.58 27.14
CA ILE A 78 -16.97 10.07 25.77
C ILE A 78 -18.13 9.50 24.95
N ARG A 79 -18.61 10.27 23.98
CA ARG A 79 -19.55 9.87 22.93
C ARG A 79 -18.82 9.98 21.60
N GLY A 80 -18.88 8.91 20.81
CA GLY A 80 -18.34 8.82 19.46
C GLY A 80 -19.13 7.79 18.68
#